data_AF-G5AF33-F1
#
_entry.id   AF-G5AF33-F1
#
_cell.length_a   1.000
_cell.length_b   1.000
_cell.length_c   1.000
_cell.angle_alpha   90.00
_cell.angle_beta   90.00
_cell.angle_gamma   90.00
#
_symmetry.space_group_name_H-M   'P 1'
#
loop_
_entity.id
_entity.type
_entity.pdbx_description
1 polymer ?
#
loop_
_entity_poly.entity_id
_entity_poly.type
_entity_poly.pdbx_seq_one_letter_code
_entity_poly.pdbx_strand_id
1 'polypeptide(L)'
;MAQSHLHLTDRVSIESLPRLKLDDTLSHPTSYAEVKSPVDPVQLEDGSLRPANGSVSAYSWENLGMLTHIAAVGIVYGTVSGVLYSVLNNYLHLSTTLVATATALVTIPRALRLFTGMLTDTVPIFGY
;
A
#
# COMPACT_ATOMS: atom_id res chain seq x y z
N MET A 1 -9.95 -16.04 -32.60
CA MET A 1 -10.24 -17.22 -31.75
C MET A 1 -9.14 -17.27 -30.68
N ALA A 2 -9.10 -16.44 -29.65
CA ALA A 2 -10.12 -16.18 -28.62
C ALA A 2 -10.64 -17.49 -27.98
N GLN A 3 -10.08 -17.75 -26.79
CA GLN A 3 -10.73 -18.28 -25.59
C GLN A 3 -10.96 -19.80 -25.49
N SER A 4 -10.25 -20.44 -24.55
CA SER A 4 -10.79 -21.56 -23.76
C SER A 4 -9.91 -22.10 -22.61
N HIS A 5 -8.76 -21.49 -22.26
CA HIS A 5 -7.88 -22.08 -21.22
C HIS A 5 -7.68 -21.25 -19.94
N LEU A 6 -8.47 -20.20 -19.72
CA LEU A 6 -8.36 -19.32 -18.54
C LEU A 6 -9.67 -19.23 -17.76
N HIS A 7 -10.41 -20.34 -17.64
CA HIS A 7 -11.70 -20.35 -16.94
C HIS A 7 -11.87 -21.53 -15.96
N LEU A 8 -10.76 -22.18 -15.57
CA LEU A 8 -10.77 -23.39 -14.74
C LEU A 8 -10.11 -23.24 -13.37
N THR A 9 -9.74 -22.03 -12.95
CA THR A 9 -9.13 -21.80 -11.61
C THR A 9 -10.04 -21.07 -10.64
N ASP A 10 -11.24 -20.66 -11.06
CA ASP A 10 -12.11 -19.79 -10.26
C ASP A 10 -13.35 -20.49 -9.66
N ARG A 11 -13.56 -21.78 -9.99
CA ARG A 11 -14.71 -22.55 -9.50
C ARG A 11 -14.42 -23.37 -8.23
N VAL A 12 -13.17 -23.46 -7.77
CA VAL A 12 -12.78 -24.40 -6.69
C VAL A 12 -12.87 -23.79 -5.29
N SER A 13 -13.04 -22.47 -5.15
CA SER A 13 -12.89 -21.79 -3.85
C SER A 13 -14.18 -21.45 -3.10
N ILE A 14 -15.37 -21.59 -3.71
CA ILE A 14 -16.65 -21.28 -3.04
C ILE A 14 -17.26 -22.53 -2.37
N GLU A 15 -16.87 -23.74 -2.80
CA GLU A 15 -17.56 -24.98 -2.45
C GLU A 15 -16.92 -25.74 -1.26
N SER A 16 -15.75 -25.29 -0.79
CA SER A 16 -15.04 -25.87 0.37
C SER A 16 -15.36 -25.19 1.71
N LEU A 17 -16.23 -24.17 1.72
CA LEU A 17 -16.70 -23.57 2.97
C LEU A 17 -17.66 -24.55 3.67
N PRO A 18 -17.47 -24.86 4.97
CA PRO A 18 -18.44 -25.62 5.74
C PRO A 18 -19.80 -24.90 5.67
N ARG A 19 -20.81 -25.54 5.09
CA ARG A 19 -22.19 -25.07 5.12
C ARG A 19 -22.62 -25.00 6.59
N LEU A 20 -22.66 -23.79 7.15
CA LEU A 20 -23.27 -23.53 8.44
C LEU A 20 -24.71 -24.04 8.38
N LYS A 21 -24.96 -25.11 9.13
CA LYS A 21 -26.29 -25.65 9.33
C LYS A 21 -27.03 -24.68 10.25
N LEU A 22 -27.95 -23.92 9.67
CA LEU A 22 -28.89 -23.10 10.43
C LEU A 22 -29.90 -24.04 11.08
N ASP A 23 -29.65 -24.40 12.34
CA ASP A 23 -30.68 -25.01 13.17
C ASP A 23 -31.59 -23.87 13.67
N ASP A 24 -32.81 -23.83 13.13
CA ASP A 24 -33.90 -22.91 13.47
C ASP A 24 -34.35 -23.13 14.93
N THR A 25 -33.66 -22.52 15.90
CA THR A 25 -34.21 -22.24 17.23
C THR A 25 -33.68 -20.93 17.80
N LEU A 26 -34.56 -19.92 17.76
CA LEU A 26 -34.66 -18.77 18.66
C LEU A 26 -33.58 -18.64 19.74
N SER A 27 -32.53 -17.89 19.45
CA SER A 27 -31.94 -16.93 20.40
C SER A 27 -31.05 -15.97 19.64
N HIS A 28 -31.28 -14.68 19.82
CA HIS A 28 -30.48 -13.61 19.23
C HIS A 28 -29.07 -13.67 19.86
N PRO A 29 -28.00 -14.08 19.15
CA PRO A 29 -26.67 -14.09 19.72
C PRO A 29 -26.08 -12.69 19.51
N THR A 30 -26.22 -11.84 20.52
CA THR A 30 -25.26 -10.75 20.77
C THR A 30 -23.90 -11.38 21.03
N SER A 31 -23.14 -11.69 19.98
CA SER A 31 -21.84 -12.31 20.15
C SER A 31 -20.85 -11.80 19.12
N TYR A 32 -20.36 -10.58 19.39
CA TYR A 32 -19.09 -10.10 18.86
C TYR A 32 -17.90 -11.02 19.25
N ALA A 33 -18.15 -12.05 20.09
CA ALA A 33 -17.16 -13.03 20.52
C ALA A 33 -16.81 -14.05 19.42
N GLU A 34 -17.68 -14.29 18.44
CA GLU A 34 -17.41 -15.21 17.33
C GLU A 34 -16.57 -14.56 16.21
N VAL A 35 -16.46 -13.22 16.23
CA VAL A 35 -15.56 -12.42 15.38
C VAL A 35 -14.24 -12.09 16.09
N LYS A 36 -14.11 -12.44 17.37
CA LYS A 36 -12.86 -12.25 18.12
C LYS A 36 -11.87 -13.31 17.66
N SER A 37 -10.68 -12.83 17.27
CA SER A 37 -9.45 -13.55 16.90
C SER A 37 -9.50 -15.07 17.11
N PRO A 38 -9.15 -15.88 16.08
CA PRO A 38 -9.19 -17.34 16.17
C PRO A 38 -8.54 -17.83 17.47
N VAL A 39 -9.28 -18.67 18.21
CA VAL A 39 -8.88 -19.22 19.51
C VAL A 39 -7.83 -20.34 19.34
N ASP A 40 -7.60 -20.81 18.10
CA ASP A 40 -6.65 -21.87 17.81
C ASP A 40 -5.21 -21.34 17.66
N PRO A 41 -4.28 -21.73 18.56
CA PRO A 41 -2.88 -21.28 18.53
C PRO A 41 -2.12 -21.72 17.28
N VAL A 42 -2.64 -22.70 16.52
CA VAL A 42 -2.04 -23.20 15.27
C VAL A 42 -2.24 -22.23 14.10
N GLN A 43 -3.28 -21.38 14.14
CA GLN A 43 -3.53 -20.36 13.11
C GLN A 43 -2.81 -19.02 13.38
N LEU A 44 -2.22 -18.84 14.56
CA LEU A 44 -1.50 -17.62 14.93
C LEU A 44 -0.01 -17.63 14.53
N GLU A 45 0.57 -18.79 14.21
CA GLU A 45 1.94 -18.86 13.68
C GLU A 45 2.03 -18.40 12.21
N ASP A 46 0.90 -18.32 11.50
CA ASP A 46 0.79 -17.69 10.17
C ASP A 46 0.12 -16.31 10.32
N GLY A 47 0.75 -15.41 11.08
CA GLY A 47 0.29 -14.05 11.38
C GLY A 47 0.22 -13.11 10.16
N SER A 48 -0.02 -13.64 8.97
CA SER A 48 -0.15 -12.92 7.72
C SER A 48 -1.55 -13.13 7.15
N LEU A 49 -2.28 -12.04 6.92
CA LEU A 49 -3.52 -12.04 6.12
C LEU A 49 -3.28 -12.43 4.64
N ARG A 50 -2.06 -12.78 4.28
CA ARG A 50 -1.63 -13.12 2.93
C ARG A 50 -1.14 -14.57 2.91
N PRO A 51 -1.55 -15.38 1.93
CA PRO A 51 -1.10 -16.77 1.81
C PRO A 51 0.42 -16.88 1.89
N ALA A 52 0.92 -17.90 2.61
CA ALA A 52 2.34 -18.15 2.91
C ALA A 52 3.29 -18.17 1.68
N ASN A 53 2.78 -18.23 0.45
CA ASN A 53 3.52 -18.28 -0.81
C ASN A 53 3.10 -17.22 -1.85
N GLY A 54 2.29 -16.23 -1.47
CA GLY A 54 1.80 -15.18 -2.37
C GLY A 54 2.76 -14.01 -2.53
N SER A 55 3.84 -14.18 -3.30
CA SER A 55 4.67 -13.04 -3.73
C SER A 55 3.83 -12.06 -4.54
N VAL A 56 3.79 -10.77 -4.16
CA VAL A 56 3.10 -9.79 -5.00
C VAL A 56 3.90 -9.64 -6.27
N SER A 57 3.31 -10.02 -7.40
CA SER A 57 3.93 -9.75 -8.68
C SER A 57 4.00 -8.23 -8.87
N ALA A 58 5.21 -7.68 -8.96
CA ALA A 58 5.42 -6.28 -9.30
C ALA A 58 4.84 -5.93 -10.69
N TYR A 59 4.64 -6.94 -11.53
CA TYR A 59 4.08 -6.83 -12.88
C TYR A 59 2.58 -7.16 -12.95
N SER A 60 1.90 -7.38 -11.81
CA SER A 60 0.43 -7.44 -11.82
C SER A 60 -0.13 -6.08 -12.23
N TRP A 61 -1.20 -6.09 -13.02
CA TRP A 61 -1.96 -4.89 -13.37
C TRP A 61 -2.46 -4.13 -12.14
N GLU A 62 -2.69 -4.82 -11.03
CA GLU A 62 -3.09 -4.24 -9.75
C GLU A 62 -1.96 -3.42 -9.11
N ASN A 63 -0.71 -3.85 -9.30
CA ASN A 63 0.47 -3.20 -8.73
C ASN A 63 1.14 -2.17 -9.64
N LEU A 64 0.75 -2.14 -10.93
CA LEU A 64 1.31 -1.21 -11.91
C LEU A 64 1.05 0.27 -11.54
N GLY A 65 -0.07 0.56 -10.86
CA GLY A 65 -0.38 1.90 -10.36
C GLY A 65 0.66 2.41 -9.35
N MET A 66 1.10 1.55 -8.43
CA MET A 66 2.15 1.90 -7.46
C MET A 66 3.51 2.07 -8.13
N LEU A 67 3.84 1.21 -9.11
CA LEU A 67 5.07 1.31 -9.87
C LEU A 67 5.14 2.63 -10.66
N THR A 68 4.08 2.96 -11.39
CA THR A 68 3.97 4.20 -12.17
C THR A 68 4.01 5.44 -11.27
N HIS A 69 3.37 5.39 -10.10
CA HIS A 69 3.45 6.46 -9.10
C HIS A 69 4.89 6.70 -8.63
N ILE A 70 5.62 5.65 -8.24
CA ILE A 70 7.02 5.76 -7.78
C ILE A 70 7.91 6.30 -8.90
N ALA A 71 7.71 5.83 -10.13
CA ALA A 71 8.44 6.33 -11.30
C ALA A 71 8.14 7.82 -11.56
N ALA A 72 6.88 8.23 -11.53
CA ALA A 72 6.46 9.62 -11.73
C ALA A 72 7.07 10.54 -10.66
N VAL A 73 7.02 10.14 -9.40
CA VAL A 73 7.67 10.86 -8.29
C VAL A 73 9.18 10.98 -8.56
N GLY A 74 9.85 9.89 -8.97
CA GLY A 74 11.26 9.90 -9.33
C GLY A 74 11.60 10.92 -10.43
N ILE A 75 10.80 10.96 -11.50
CA ILE A 75 10.98 11.90 -12.61
C ILE A 75 10.84 13.34 -12.12
N VAL A 76 9.79 13.66 -11.36
CA VAL A 76 9.56 15.03 -10.85
C VAL A 76 10.68 15.49 -9.92
N TYR A 77 11.11 14.64 -8.97
CA TYR A 77 12.21 15.02 -8.08
C TYR A 77 13.55 15.14 -8.83
N GLY A 78 13.76 14.31 -9.85
CA GLY A 78 14.94 14.38 -10.71
C GLY A 78 14.99 15.68 -11.53
N THR A 79 13.89 16.06 -12.16
CA THR A 79 13.82 17.30 -12.95
C THR A 79 13.95 18.54 -12.07
N VAL A 80 13.27 18.58 -10.92
CA VAL A 80 13.40 19.69 -9.96
C VAL A 80 14.85 19.86 -9.49
N SER A 81 15.52 18.77 -9.12
CA SER A 81 16.93 18.83 -8.67
C SER A 81 17.89 19.26 -9.78
N GLY A 82 17.66 18.79 -11.01
CA GLY A 82 18.47 19.16 -12.17
C GLY A 82 18.29 20.63 -12.55
N VAL A 83 17.06 21.14 -12.58
CA VAL A 83 16.78 22.56 -12.82
C VAL A 83 17.34 23.42 -11.70
N LEU A 84 17.20 23.00 -10.44
CA LEU A 84 17.74 23.72 -9.29
C LEU A 84 19.25 23.90 -9.40
N TYR A 85 19.98 22.82 -9.71
CA TYR A 85 21.43 22.91 -9.90
C TYR A 85 21.79 23.83 -11.07
N SER A 86 21.09 23.71 -12.20
CA SER A 86 21.33 24.55 -13.38
C SER A 86 21.12 26.04 -13.10
N VAL A 87 20.02 26.41 -12.45
CA VAL A 87 19.71 27.80 -12.13
C VAL A 87 20.68 28.35 -11.09
N LEU A 88 20.92 27.63 -10.00
CA LEU A 88 21.75 28.16 -8.91
C LEU A 88 23.24 28.21 -9.27
N ASN A 89 23.76 27.21 -9.99
CA ASN A 89 25.17 27.11 -10.30
C ASN A 89 25.56 27.79 -11.63
N ASN A 90 24.78 27.59 -12.71
CA ASN A 90 25.13 28.12 -14.03
C ASN A 90 24.53 29.51 -14.34
N TYR A 91 23.35 29.84 -13.79
CA TYR A 91 22.72 31.13 -14.06
C TYR A 91 23.08 32.18 -13.01
N LEU A 92 22.98 31.82 -11.72
CA LEU A 92 23.18 32.75 -10.61
C LEU A 92 24.59 32.70 -10.01
N HIS A 93 25.46 31.78 -10.48
CA HIS A 93 26.85 31.61 -10.01
C HIS A 93 27.00 31.53 -8.49
N LEU A 94 26.11 30.80 -7.82
CA LEU A 94 26.15 30.66 -6.36
C LEU A 94 27.27 29.72 -5.92
N SER A 95 27.86 30.03 -4.75
CA SER A 95 28.80 29.14 -4.08
C SER A 95 28.16 27.79 -3.75
N THR A 96 28.93 26.71 -3.84
CA THR A 96 28.48 25.33 -3.59
C THR A 96 27.79 25.16 -2.23
N THR A 97 28.25 25.89 -1.21
CA THR A 97 27.61 25.88 0.13
C THR A 97 26.18 26.44 0.09
N LEU A 98 25.96 27.48 -0.73
CA LEU A 98 24.64 28.09 -0.89
C LEU A 98 23.73 27.21 -1.75
N VAL A 99 24.26 26.57 -2.80
CA VAL A 99 23.52 25.56 -3.58
C VAL A 99 23.08 24.38 -2.71
N ALA A 100 23.96 23.89 -1.83
CA ALA A 100 23.67 22.76 -0.94
C ALA A 100 22.56 23.10 0.07
N THR A 101 22.62 24.29 0.68
CA THR A 101 21.58 24.75 1.62
C THR A 101 20.24 24.99 0.94
N ALA A 102 20.23 25.58 -0.27
CA ALA A 102 19.03 25.72 -1.07
C ALA A 102 18.41 24.36 -1.44
N THR A 103 19.22 23.39 -1.82
CA THR A 103 18.76 22.02 -2.13
C THR A 103 18.19 21.34 -0.90
N ALA A 104 18.79 21.54 0.28
CA ALA A 104 18.26 21.01 1.54
C ALA A 104 16.91 21.62 1.91
N LEU A 105 16.69 22.92 1.66
CA LEU A 105 15.39 23.58 1.89
C LEU A 105 14.28 22.99 0.99
N VAL A 106 14.61 22.68 -0.26
CA VAL A 106 13.66 22.09 -1.24
C VAL A 106 13.27 20.65 -0.86
N THR A 107 14.10 19.93 -0.09
CA THR A 107 13.77 18.58 0.37
C THR A 107 12.97 18.53 1.67
N ILE A 108 12.82 19.66 2.40
CA ILE A 108 12.02 19.73 3.64
C ILE A 108 10.58 19.19 3.47
N PRO A 109 9.84 19.52 2.40
CA PRO A 109 8.50 18.97 2.18
C PRO A 109 8.46 17.43 2.15
N ARG A 110 9.54 16.78 1.68
CA ARG A 110 9.65 15.32 1.67
C ARG A 110 9.70 14.75 3.09
N ALA A 111 10.34 15.45 4.02
CA ALA A 111 10.32 15.10 5.44
C ALA A 111 8.94 15.36 6.05
N LEU A 112 8.26 16.45 5.67
CA LEU A 112 6.90 16.74 6.11
C LEU A 112 5.91 15.64 5.69
N ARG A 113 6.11 15.00 4.53
CA ARG A 113 5.28 13.87 4.08
C ARG A 113 5.26 12.70 5.07
N LEU A 114 6.36 12.46 5.78
CA LEU A 114 6.41 11.43 6.82
C LEU A 114 5.54 11.80 8.02
N PHE A 115 5.56 13.07 8.41
CA PHE A 115 4.72 13.59 9.49
C PHE A 115 3.24 13.56 9.12
N THR A 116 2.88 13.94 7.88
CA THR A 116 1.51 13.79 7.39
C THR A 116 1.08 12.33 7.31
N GLY A 117 2.03 11.42 7.02
CA GLY A 117 1.85 9.96 7.10
C GLY A 117 1.44 9.53 8.52
N MET A 118 2.23 9.90 9.52
CA MET A 118 1.91 9.58 10.90
C MET A 118 0.59 10.21 11.37
N LEU A 119 0.28 11.43 10.92
CA LEU A 119 -1.00 12.08 11.21
C LEU A 119 -2.19 11.35 10.55
N THR A 120 -2.06 10.93 9.28
CA THR A 120 -3.15 10.21 8.60
C THR A 120 -3.35 8.80 9.13
N ASP A 121 -2.31 8.18 9.72
CA ASP A 121 -2.40 6.84 10.29
C ASP A 121 -3.05 6.84 11.69
N THR A 122 -3.03 7.99 12.38
CA THR A 122 -3.53 8.12 13.77
C THR A 122 -4.81 8.92 13.91
N VAL A 123 -5.23 9.65 12.86
CA VAL A 123 -6.48 10.41 12.85
C VAL A 123 -7.42 9.78 11.83
N PRO A 124 -8.60 9.26 12.24
CA PRO A 124 -9.58 8.74 11.29
C PRO A 124 -10.08 9.88 10.39
N ILE A 125 -9.68 9.85 9.13
CA ILE A 125 -10.13 10.81 8.13
C ILE A 125 -11.59 10.49 7.80
N PHE A 126 -12.50 11.37 8.23
CA PHE A 126 -13.97 11.30 7.99
C PHE A 126 -14.74 10.14 8.67
N GLY A 127 -14.17 9.46 9.65
CA GLY A 127 -14.91 8.48 10.46
C GLY A 127 -15.16 7.15 9.74
N TYR A 128 -14.12 6.31 9.68
CA TYR A 128 -14.06 5.01 10.35
C TYR A 128 -12.59 4.69 10.63
#